data_AF-A0ABD6AP76-F1
#
_entry.id   AF-A0ABD6AP76-F1
#
_cell.length_a   1.000
_cell.length_b   1.000
_cell.length_c   1.000
_cell.angle_alpha   90.00
_cell.angle_beta   90.00
_cell.angle_gamma   90.00
#
_symmetry.space_group_name_H-M   'P 1'
#
loop_
_entity.id
_entity.type
_entity.pdbx_description
1 polymer ?
#
loop_
_entity_poly.entity_id
_entity_poly.type
_entity_poly.pdbx_seq_one_letter_code
_entity_poly.pdbx_strand_id
1 'polypeptide(L)'
;MTFEDSLSIEVSNADCNASRVLYLLLAITTTLGAAHHIDHIIRGNHVGWPIAHHVNPFTYSLAIYPLVAVGLYLTLTDRVGTRYWAGVFTLSAFMLAYFHVSPWAVEPPSDVILPYSNPILGYFAFVILIGLIAAVSLSAVYAIALGRRKGKQRSAEG
;
A
#
# COMPACT_ATOMS: atom_id res chain seq x y z
N MET A 1 39.54 22.30 -17.68
CA MET A 1 39.02 20.96 -17.36
C MET A 1 38.06 21.15 -16.19
N THR A 2 36.77 21.29 -16.50
CA THR A 2 35.70 21.64 -15.57
C THR A 2 35.17 20.36 -14.92
N PHE A 3 35.31 20.26 -13.60
CA PHE A 3 34.91 19.09 -12.79
C PHE A 3 33.39 19.04 -12.49
N GLU A 4 32.59 19.88 -13.15
CA GLU A 4 31.18 20.10 -12.79
C GLU A 4 30.18 19.52 -13.81
N ASP A 5 30.65 18.96 -14.93
CA ASP A 5 29.77 18.58 -16.06
C ASP A 5 29.44 17.07 -16.13
N SER A 6 30.02 16.23 -15.24
CA SER A 6 29.85 14.76 -15.28
C SER A 6 29.05 14.16 -14.11
N LEU A 7 28.64 14.96 -13.13
CA LEU A 7 27.89 14.47 -11.95
C LEU A 7 26.39 14.79 -12.00
N SER A 8 25.98 15.68 -12.91
CA SER A 8 24.65 16.30 -12.94
C SER A 8 23.68 15.69 -13.97
N ILE A 9 24.18 14.93 -14.97
CA ILE A 9 23.35 14.19 -15.95
C ILE A 9 22.91 12.82 -15.42
N GLU A 10 23.57 12.30 -14.38
CA GLU A 10 23.52 10.88 -14.01
C GLU A 10 22.76 10.57 -12.70
N VAL A 11 22.03 11.54 -12.12
CA VAL A 11 20.79 11.15 -11.41
C VAL A 11 19.76 10.88 -12.50
N SER A 12 19.79 9.65 -13.01
CA SER A 12 19.02 9.26 -14.21
C SER A 12 17.56 9.67 -14.09
N ASN A 13 17.00 10.25 -15.16
CA ASN A 13 15.56 10.48 -15.28
C ASN A 13 14.74 9.23 -14.93
N ALA A 14 15.30 8.03 -15.14
CA ALA A 14 14.70 6.77 -14.74
C ALA A 14 14.53 6.62 -13.21
N ASP A 15 15.49 7.09 -12.40
CA ASP A 15 15.39 7.06 -10.93
C ASP A 15 14.38 8.09 -10.43
N CYS A 16 14.36 9.30 -11.00
CA CYS A 16 13.36 10.31 -10.68
C CYS A 16 11.93 9.80 -11.00
N ASN A 17 11.76 9.21 -12.19
CA ASN A 17 10.48 8.60 -12.59
C ASN A 17 10.12 7.41 -11.71
N ALA A 18 11.09 6.56 -11.32
CA ALA A 18 10.83 5.43 -10.45
C ALA A 18 10.36 5.85 -9.06
N SER A 19 10.99 6.88 -8.49
CA SER A 19 10.56 7.48 -7.22
C SER A 19 9.17 8.10 -7.33
N ARG A 20 8.87 8.83 -8.42
CA ARG A 20 7.54 9.39 -8.67
C ARG A 20 6.46 8.31 -8.75
N VAL A 21 6.71 7.23 -9.50
CA VAL A 21 5.78 6.10 -9.61
C VAL A 21 5.57 5.43 -8.26
N LEU A 22 6.63 5.23 -7.47
CA LEU A 22 6.52 4.67 -6.12
C LEU A 22 5.66 5.55 -5.21
N TYR A 23 5.84 6.87 -5.24
CA TYR A 23 5.03 7.80 -4.44
C TYR A 23 3.58 7.88 -4.91
N LEU A 24 3.33 7.80 -6.22
CA LEU A 24 1.98 7.73 -6.76
C LEU A 24 1.26 6.46 -6.31
N LEU A 25 1.94 5.31 -6.40
CA LEU A 25 1.44 4.02 -5.94
C LEU A 25 1.16 4.03 -4.43
N LEU A 26 2.07 4.60 -3.64
CA LEU A 26 1.87 4.82 -2.21
C LEU A 26 0.62 5.66 -1.95
N ALA A 27 0.49 6.81 -2.61
CA ALA A 27 -0.65 7.70 -2.45
C ALA A 27 -1.97 7.01 -2.80
N ILE A 28 -2.04 6.33 -3.95
CA ILE A 28 -3.23 5.59 -4.39
C ILE A 28 -3.60 4.48 -3.38
N THR A 29 -2.64 3.64 -2.98
CA THR A 29 -2.88 2.57 -2.01
C THR A 29 -3.33 3.13 -0.67
N THR A 30 -2.71 4.21 -0.17
CA THR A 30 -3.07 4.82 1.11
C THR A 30 -4.46 5.45 1.05
N THR A 31 -4.81 6.16 -0.03
CA THR A 31 -6.14 6.76 -0.19
C THR A 31 -7.23 5.70 -0.28
N LEU A 32 -7.03 4.64 -1.06
CA LEU A 32 -7.98 3.51 -1.14
C LEU A 32 -8.09 2.77 0.20
N GLY A 33 -6.97 2.60 0.92
CA GLY A 33 -6.96 2.02 2.27
C GLY A 33 -7.73 2.86 3.28
N ALA A 34 -7.64 4.19 3.18
CA ALA A 34 -8.44 5.11 3.98
C ALA A 34 -9.93 5.00 3.64
N ALA A 35 -10.28 5.00 2.35
CA ALA A 35 -11.65 4.82 1.91
C ALA A 35 -12.25 3.48 2.40
N HIS A 36 -11.47 2.39 2.34
CA HIS A 36 -11.86 1.07 2.84
C HIS A 36 -12.09 1.06 4.36
N HIS A 37 -11.22 1.69 5.16
CA HIS A 37 -11.45 1.81 6.60
C HIS A 37 -12.66 2.71 6.94
N ILE A 38 -12.90 3.77 6.17
CA ILE A 38 -14.08 4.62 6.33
C ILE A 38 -15.36 3.84 6.00
N ASP A 39 -15.33 3.01 4.96
CA ASP A 39 -16.43 2.11 4.60
C ASP A 39 -16.81 1.20 5.76
N HIS A 40 -15.85 0.53 6.42
CA HIS A 40 -16.13 -0.22 7.66
C HIS A 40 -16.87 0.62 8.71
N ILE A 41 -16.41 1.85 8.97
CA ILE A 41 -17.02 2.76 9.95
C ILE A 41 -18.47 3.10 9.56
N ILE A 42 -18.71 3.40 8.29
CA ILE A 42 -20.05 3.74 7.76
C ILE A 42 -20.97 2.52 7.83
N ARG A 43 -20.47 1.35 7.44
CA ARG A 43 -21.22 0.09 7.41
C ARG A 43 -21.51 -0.45 8.81
N GLY A 44 -20.67 -0.12 9.78
CA GLY A 44 -20.86 -0.47 11.19
C GLY A 44 -20.61 -1.94 11.54
N ASN A 45 -20.07 -2.74 10.61
CA ASN A 45 -19.65 -4.12 10.85
C ASN A 45 -18.13 -4.27 10.68
N HIS A 46 -17.55 -5.29 11.32
CA HIS A 46 -16.11 -5.58 11.29
C HIS A 46 -15.21 -4.40 11.73
N VAL A 47 -15.77 -3.40 12.40
CA VAL A 47 -15.07 -2.27 13.02
C VAL A 47 -14.57 -2.68 14.40
N GLY A 48 -13.29 -2.46 14.65
CA GLY A 48 -12.67 -2.67 15.96
C GLY A 48 -12.34 -1.37 16.69
N TRP A 49 -11.58 -1.50 17.78
CA TRP A 49 -10.94 -0.37 18.46
C TRP A 49 -10.13 0.49 17.48
N PRO A 50 -10.12 1.83 17.62
CA PRO A 50 -10.67 2.64 18.71
C PRO A 50 -12.14 3.01 18.59
N ILE A 51 -12.84 2.56 17.54
CA ILE A 51 -14.23 2.92 17.32
C ILE A 51 -15.18 1.99 18.10
N ALA A 52 -14.85 0.70 18.15
CA ALA A 52 -15.53 -0.29 18.99
C ALA A 52 -14.67 -0.73 20.20
N HIS A 53 -15.27 -1.39 21.18
CA HIS A 53 -14.56 -1.80 22.42
C HIS A 53 -13.64 -3.02 22.25
N HIS A 54 -13.74 -3.75 21.15
CA HIS A 54 -13.00 -4.99 20.92
C HIS A 54 -11.89 -4.81 19.89
N VAL A 55 -10.78 -5.51 20.08
CA VAL A 55 -9.66 -5.54 19.12
C VAL A 55 -9.92 -6.65 18.11
N ASN A 56 -9.76 -6.34 16.82
CA ASN A 56 -9.97 -7.28 15.72
C ASN A 56 -9.05 -6.91 14.52
N PRO A 57 -9.15 -7.58 13.35
CA PRO A 57 -8.34 -7.25 12.18
C PRO A 57 -8.36 -5.77 11.77
N PHE A 58 -9.50 -5.08 11.88
CA PHE A 58 -9.60 -3.64 11.62
C PHE A 58 -8.68 -2.84 12.55
N THR A 59 -8.63 -3.17 13.84
CA THR A 59 -7.73 -2.49 14.77
C THR A 59 -6.27 -2.64 14.37
N TYR A 60 -5.85 -3.86 14.04
CA TYR A 60 -4.47 -4.14 13.65
C TYR A 60 -4.11 -3.48 12.30
N SER A 61 -5.05 -3.42 11.36
CA SER A 61 -4.82 -2.80 10.06
C SER A 61 -4.61 -1.29 10.14
N LEU A 62 -5.12 -0.60 11.17
CA LEU A 62 -4.81 0.82 11.42
C LEU A 62 -3.31 1.10 11.61
N ALA A 63 -2.50 0.09 11.96
CA ALA A 63 -1.05 0.24 12.04
C ALA A 63 -0.41 0.62 10.69
N ILE A 64 -1.12 0.43 9.57
CA ILE A 64 -0.61 0.83 8.25
C ILE A 64 -0.33 2.33 8.16
N TYR A 65 -1.12 3.18 8.83
CA TYR A 65 -0.95 4.64 8.76
C TYR A 65 0.34 5.12 9.42
N PRO A 66 0.65 4.77 10.69
CA PRO A 66 1.95 5.12 11.26
C PRO A 66 3.11 4.44 10.53
N LEU A 67 2.95 3.21 10.02
CA LEU A 67 3.97 2.57 9.19
C LEU A 67 4.24 3.37 7.91
N VAL A 68 3.22 3.78 7.18
CA VAL A 68 3.36 4.62 5.98
C VAL A 68 4.00 5.96 6.33
N ALA A 69 3.56 6.63 7.40
CA ALA A 69 4.10 7.92 7.81
C ALA A 69 5.60 7.83 8.18
N VAL A 70 5.97 6.86 9.01
CA VAL A 70 7.37 6.62 9.39
C VAL A 70 8.19 6.19 8.18
N GLY A 71 7.67 5.29 7.36
CA GLY A 71 8.31 4.84 6.12
C GLY A 71 8.59 5.98 5.16
N LEU A 72 7.63 6.90 5.00
CA LEU A 72 7.78 8.09 4.17
C LEU A 72 8.83 9.03 4.75
N TYR A 73 8.78 9.33 6.05
CA TYR A 73 9.80 10.13 6.72
C TYR A 73 11.21 9.55 6.55
N LEU A 74 11.36 8.24 6.76
CA LEU A 74 12.64 7.56 6.59
C LEU A 74 13.09 7.53 5.13
N THR A 75 12.17 7.48 4.17
CA THR A 75 12.50 7.55 2.74
C THR A 75 12.96 8.95 2.35
N LEU A 76 12.28 9.99 2.84
CA LEU A 76 12.63 11.39 2.58
C LEU A 76 13.93 11.82 3.28
N THR A 77 14.39 11.06 4.27
CA THR A 77 15.67 11.26 4.97
C THR A 77 16.74 10.26 4.56
N ASP A 78 16.54 9.55 3.44
CA ASP A 78 17.46 8.58 2.84
C ASP A 78 17.87 7.41 3.76
N ARG A 79 17.06 7.10 4.77
CA ARG A 79 17.31 6.04 5.76
C ARG A 79 16.73 4.69 5.36
N VAL A 80 15.66 4.68 4.58
CA VAL A 80 15.07 3.47 3.99
C VAL A 80 14.80 3.68 2.51
N GLY A 81 14.71 2.58 1.77
CA GLY A 81 14.45 2.62 0.34
C GLY A 81 13.49 1.53 -0.11
N THR A 82 13.61 1.13 -1.37
CA THR A 82 12.67 0.25 -2.05
C THR A 82 12.38 -1.08 -1.33
N ARG A 83 13.35 -1.63 -0.57
CA ARG A 83 13.17 -2.88 0.18
C ARG A 83 12.15 -2.76 1.31
N TYR A 84 12.11 -1.60 1.98
CA TYR A 84 11.13 -1.32 3.03
C TYR A 84 9.72 -1.32 2.43
N TRP A 85 9.53 -0.56 1.35
CA TRP A 85 8.24 -0.47 0.66
C TRP A 85 7.78 -1.80 0.06
N ALA A 86 8.71 -2.60 -0.47
CA ALA A 86 8.40 -3.96 -0.93
C ALA A 86 7.84 -4.82 0.21
N GLY A 87 8.44 -4.77 1.40
CA GLY A 87 7.95 -5.49 2.58
C GLY A 87 6.56 -5.02 3.02
N VAL A 88 6.37 -3.70 3.17
CA VAL A 88 5.09 -3.10 3.57
C VAL A 88 3.98 -3.49 2.59
N PHE A 89 4.16 -3.24 1.29
CA PHE A 89 3.13 -3.56 0.30
C PHE A 89 2.85 -5.06 0.20
N THR A 90 3.87 -5.91 0.28
CA THR A 90 3.67 -7.37 0.24
C THR A 90 2.85 -7.86 1.43
N LEU A 91 3.18 -7.39 2.64
CA LEU A 91 2.45 -7.74 3.85
C LEU A 91 1.00 -7.23 3.78
N SER A 92 0.80 -5.99 3.34
CA SER A 92 -0.54 -5.41 3.17
C SER A 92 -1.37 -6.17 2.13
N ALA A 93 -0.79 -6.51 0.98
CA ALA A 93 -1.45 -7.30 -0.05
C ALA A 93 -1.87 -8.67 0.47
N PHE A 94 -0.96 -9.35 1.17
CA PHE A 94 -1.24 -10.64 1.80
C PHE A 94 -2.39 -10.53 2.82
N MET A 95 -2.35 -9.54 3.72
CA MET A 95 -3.38 -9.38 4.75
C MET A 95 -4.75 -9.06 4.15
N LEU A 96 -4.82 -8.15 3.19
CA LEU A 96 -6.06 -7.84 2.47
C LEU A 96 -6.62 -9.08 1.76
N ALA A 97 -5.76 -9.83 1.07
CA ALA A 97 -6.19 -11.04 0.39
C ALA A 97 -6.69 -12.10 1.39
N TYR A 98 -5.96 -12.29 2.50
CA TYR A 98 -6.30 -13.25 3.53
C TYR A 98 -7.66 -12.95 4.17
N PHE A 99 -7.90 -11.71 4.59
CA PHE A 99 -9.11 -11.35 5.33
C PHE A 99 -10.37 -11.20 4.46
N HIS A 100 -10.24 -10.99 3.14
CA HIS A 100 -11.40 -10.72 2.28
C HIS A 100 -11.69 -11.76 1.20
N VAL A 101 -10.68 -12.44 0.65
CA VAL A 101 -10.89 -13.30 -0.53
C VAL A 101 -10.35 -14.72 -0.35
N SER A 102 -9.67 -15.00 0.76
CA SER A 102 -9.22 -16.37 1.05
C SER A 102 -10.38 -17.26 1.56
N PRO A 103 -10.20 -18.59 1.58
CA PRO A 103 -11.16 -19.50 2.21
C PRO A 103 -11.41 -19.24 3.71
N TRP A 104 -10.56 -18.46 4.35
CA TRP A 104 -10.64 -18.08 5.77
C TRP A 104 -10.97 -16.60 5.96
N ALA A 105 -11.56 -15.96 4.94
CA ALA A 105 -11.95 -14.57 5.00
C ALA A 105 -12.83 -14.32 6.24
N VAL A 106 -12.43 -13.33 7.03
CA VAL A 106 -13.21 -12.84 8.18
C VAL A 106 -14.31 -11.90 7.69
N GLU A 107 -14.05 -11.18 6.60
CA GLU A 107 -15.03 -10.31 5.94
C GLU A 107 -15.09 -10.65 4.44
N PRO A 108 -15.85 -11.71 4.05
CA PRO A 108 -16.02 -12.08 2.65
C PRO A 108 -16.79 -11.01 1.86
N PRO A 109 -16.79 -11.05 0.50
CA PRO A 109 -17.44 -10.03 -0.34
C PRO A 109 -18.92 -9.76 0.00
N SER A 110 -19.65 -10.78 0.45
CA SER A 110 -21.04 -10.62 0.89
C SER A 110 -21.17 -9.67 2.08
N ASP A 111 -20.21 -9.67 3.00
CA ASP A 111 -20.20 -8.85 4.21
C ASP A 111 -19.82 -7.39 3.91
N VAL A 112 -19.30 -7.13 2.72
CA VAL A 112 -19.03 -5.77 2.21
C VAL A 112 -20.26 -5.23 1.48
N ILE A 113 -20.92 -6.06 0.66
CA ILE A 113 -22.00 -5.62 -0.25
C ILE A 113 -23.36 -5.55 0.46
N LEU A 114 -23.75 -6.63 1.13
CA LEU A 114 -25.13 -6.83 1.61
C LEU A 114 -25.56 -5.97 2.80
N PRO A 115 -24.67 -5.47 3.69
CA PRO A 115 -25.14 -4.67 4.82
C PRO A 115 -25.69 -3.29 4.45
N TYR A 116 -25.41 -2.81 3.24
CA TYR A 116 -25.99 -1.55 2.76
C TYR A 116 -27.44 -1.73 2.33
N SER A 117 -28.32 -0.88 2.85
CA SER A 117 -29.72 -0.81 2.39
C SER A 117 -29.84 -0.38 0.93
N ASN A 118 -28.91 0.45 0.45
CA ASN A 118 -28.77 0.79 -0.95
C ASN A 118 -27.69 -0.09 -1.61
N PRO A 119 -28.06 -1.01 -2.53
CA PRO A 119 -27.11 -1.92 -3.18
C PRO A 119 -25.97 -1.21 -3.91
N ILE A 120 -26.20 0.00 -4.44
CA ILE A 120 -25.18 0.77 -5.15
C ILE A 120 -24.01 1.10 -4.22
N LEU A 121 -24.28 1.44 -2.96
CA LEU A 121 -23.23 1.73 -1.98
C LEU A 121 -22.43 0.47 -1.63
N GLY A 122 -23.09 -0.69 -1.52
CA GLY A 122 -22.41 -1.97 -1.28
C GLY A 122 -21.48 -2.36 -2.42
N TYR A 123 -21.91 -2.24 -3.68
CA TYR A 123 -21.03 -2.49 -4.83
C TYR A 123 -19.91 -1.45 -4.95
N PHE A 124 -20.17 -0.20 -4.61
CA PHE A 124 -19.14 0.84 -4.59
C PHE A 124 -18.05 0.54 -3.56
N ALA A 125 -18.42 0.17 -2.34
CA ALA A 125 -17.48 -0.30 -1.31
C ALA A 125 -16.68 -1.51 -1.79
N PHE A 126 -17.33 -2.48 -2.43
CA PHE A 126 -16.66 -3.65 -2.98
C PHE A 126 -15.66 -3.29 -4.11
N VAL A 127 -15.99 -2.33 -4.97
CA VAL A 127 -15.06 -1.83 -5.99
C VAL A 127 -13.85 -1.15 -5.35
N ILE A 128 -14.03 -0.40 -4.27
CA ILE A 128 -12.91 0.17 -3.49
C ILE A 128 -12.00 -0.94 -2.95
N LEU A 129 -12.57 -1.99 -2.36
CA LEU A 129 -11.82 -3.12 -1.84
C LEU A 129 -11.01 -3.85 -2.93
N ILE A 130 -11.63 -4.17 -4.07
CA ILE A 130 -10.93 -4.83 -5.19
C ILE A 130 -9.85 -3.90 -5.78
N GLY A 131 -10.17 -2.61 -5.93
CA GLY A 131 -9.22 -1.59 -6.36
C GLY A 131 -8.02 -1.48 -5.41
N LEU A 132 -8.26 -1.53 -4.10
CA LEU A 132 -7.22 -1.52 -3.07
C LEU A 132 -6.32 -2.75 -3.17
N ILE A 133 -6.90 -3.96 -3.26
CA ILE A 133 -6.15 -5.22 -3.42
C ILE A 133 -5.28 -5.17 -4.68
N ALA A 134 -5.84 -4.72 -5.80
CA ALA A 134 -5.10 -4.57 -7.05
C ALA A 134 -3.96 -3.55 -6.91
N ALA A 135 -4.25 -2.36 -6.38
CA ALA A 135 -3.27 -1.29 -6.20
C ALA A 135 -2.11 -1.73 -5.31
N VAL A 136 -2.38 -2.29 -4.13
CA VAL A 136 -1.32 -2.74 -3.22
C VAL A 136 -0.49 -3.89 -3.79
N SER A 137 -1.11 -4.79 -4.55
CA SER A 137 -0.41 -5.90 -5.21
C SER A 137 0.52 -5.38 -6.31
N LEU A 138 0.06 -4.42 -7.10
CA LEU A 138 0.89 -3.74 -8.10
C LEU A 138 2.03 -2.96 -7.44
N SER A 139 1.77 -2.26 -6.34
CA SER A 139 2.78 -1.57 -5.53
C SER A 139 3.85 -2.54 -5.01
N ALA A 140 3.47 -3.73 -4.53
CA ALA A 140 4.38 -4.76 -4.08
C ALA A 140 5.26 -5.28 -5.22
N VAL A 141 4.65 -5.67 -6.35
CA VAL A 141 5.38 -6.14 -7.54
C VAL A 141 6.34 -5.08 -8.05
N TYR A 142 5.90 -3.83 -8.13
CA TYR A 142 6.71 -2.71 -8.59
C TYR A 142 7.92 -2.48 -7.68
N ALA A 143 7.71 -2.42 -6.36
CA ALA A 143 8.79 -2.22 -5.40
C ALA A 143 9.80 -3.39 -5.43
N ILE A 144 9.33 -4.64 -5.50
CA ILE A 144 10.22 -5.81 -5.62
C ILE A 144 11.04 -5.74 -6.91
N ALA A 145 10.40 -5.44 -8.04
CA ALA A 145 11.08 -5.33 -9.33
C ALA A 145 12.12 -4.21 -9.34
N LEU A 146 11.80 -3.04 -8.79
CA LEU A 146 12.73 -1.92 -8.66
C LEU A 146 13.91 -2.27 -7.74
N GLY A 147 13.65 -2.94 -6.62
CA GLY A 147 14.70 -3.39 -5.69
C GLY A 147 15.66 -4.39 -6.35
N ARG A 148 15.14 -5.33 -7.15
CA ARG A 148 15.96 -6.30 -7.91
C ARG A 148 16.81 -5.61 -8.98
N ARG A 149 16.27 -4.62 -9.69
CA ARG A 149 17.01 -3.84 -10.69
C ARG A 149 18.19 -3.09 -10.07
N LYS A 150 17.96 -2.38 -8.96
CA LYS A 150 19.01 -1.65 -8.23
C LYS A 150 20.08 -2.58 -7.64
N GLY A 151 19.69 -3.76 -7.16
CA GLY A 151 20.63 -4.78 -6.70
C GLY A 151 21.55 -5.30 -7.81
N LYS A 152 21.00 -5.56 -9.01
CA LYS A 152 21.78 -6.03 -10.16
C LYS A 152 22.80 -5.00 -10.65
N GLN A 153 22.46 -3.70 -10.63
CA GLN A 153 23.39 -2.62 -11.00
C GLN A 153 24.58 -2.55 -10.05
N ARG A 154 24.34 -2.57 -8.73
CA ARG A 154 25.40 -2.58 -7.72
C ARG A 154 26.37 -3.76 -7.84
N SER A 155 25.89 -4.94 -8.24
CA SER A 155 26.75 -6.12 -8.44
C SER A 155 27.55 -6.09 -9.74
N ALA A 156 27.22 -5.21 -10.69
CA ALA A 156 27.97 -5.05 -11.94
C ALA A 156 29.08 -4.00 -11.84
N GLU A 157 29.03 -3.14 -10.82
CA GLU A 157 29.98 -2.03 -10.57
C GLU A 157 31.10 -2.38 -9.59
N GLY A 158 31.03 -3.53 -8.90
CA GLY A 158 32.02 -4.00 -7.91
C GLY A 158 32.67 -5.30 -8.34
#